data_AF-A0A8F2Z0X0-F1
#
_entry.id   AF-A0A8F2Z0X0-F1
#
_cell.length_a   1.000
_cell.length_b   1.000
_cell.length_c   1.000
_cell.angle_alpha   90.00
_cell.angle_beta   90.00
_cell.angle_gamma   90.00
#
_symmetry.space_group_name_H-M   'P 1'
#
loop_
_entity.id
_entity.type
_entity.pdbx_description
1 polymer ?
#
loop_
_entity_poly.entity_id
_entity_poly.type
_entity_poly.pdbx_seq_one_letter_code
_entity_poly.pdbx_strand_id
1 'polypeptide(L)'
;LEKSYELPDGQVITIGNERFRAPEALFQPSVLGLESGGIHVTTFNSIMKCDVDVRKDLYGNIVMSGGTTMYPGISDRMQKEITALAPSSMKVKIIAPPERKYSV
;
A
#
# COMPACT_ATOMS: atom_id res chain seq x y z
N LEU A 1 13.57 -13.58 -8.04
CA LEU A 1 13.07 -12.18 -8.02
C LEU A 1 12.79 -11.67 -9.42
N GLU A 2 13.59 -12.07 -10.39
CA GLU A 2 13.38 -11.79 -11.80
C GLU A 2 12.17 -12.55 -12.36
N LYS A 3 11.48 -11.93 -13.33
CA LYS A 3 10.44 -12.57 -14.14
C LYS A 3 10.61 -12.16 -15.60
N SER A 4 10.38 -13.13 -16.48
CA SER A 4 10.33 -12.87 -17.92
C SER A 4 8.92 -12.42 -18.33
N TYR A 5 8.84 -11.52 -19.29
CA TYR A 5 7.63 -11.06 -19.93
C TYR A 5 7.82 -11.02 -21.44
N GLU A 6 6.89 -11.60 -22.19
CA GLU A 6 6.90 -11.60 -23.65
C GLU A 6 6.14 -10.37 -24.15
N LEU A 7 6.83 -9.57 -24.96
CA LEU A 7 6.28 -8.39 -25.63
C LEU A 7 5.42 -8.81 -26.85
N PRO A 8 4.53 -7.94 -27.35
CA PRO A 8 3.65 -8.26 -28.49
C PRO A 8 4.39 -8.62 -29.80
N ASP A 9 5.66 -8.25 -29.93
CA ASP A 9 6.54 -8.59 -31.06
C ASP A 9 7.27 -9.94 -30.88
N GLY A 10 7.02 -10.66 -29.77
CA GLY A 10 7.64 -11.93 -29.41
C GLY A 10 8.96 -11.78 -28.65
N GLN A 11 9.45 -10.57 -28.41
CA GLN A 11 10.66 -10.36 -27.64
C GLN A 11 10.41 -10.64 -26.15
N VAL A 12 11.22 -11.50 -25.55
CA VAL A 12 11.16 -11.78 -24.10
C VAL A 12 12.12 -10.87 -23.36
N ILE A 13 11.60 -10.04 -22.45
CA ILE A 13 12.39 -9.20 -21.55
C ILE A 13 12.41 -9.80 -20.14
N THR A 14 13.51 -9.62 -19.43
CA THR A 14 13.64 -10.01 -18.02
C THR A 14 13.55 -8.77 -17.14
N ILE A 15 12.61 -8.78 -16.19
CA ILE A 15 12.39 -7.69 -15.24
C ILE A 15 12.83 -8.18 -13.86
N GLY A 16 13.78 -7.49 -13.25
CA GLY A 16 14.37 -7.84 -11.96
C GLY A 16 13.80 -7.02 -10.81
N ASN A 17 14.63 -6.12 -10.26
CA ASN A 17 14.29 -5.35 -9.07
C ASN A 17 13.24 -4.25 -9.31
N GLU A 18 13.02 -3.88 -10.56
CA GLU A 18 12.04 -2.91 -11.00
C GLU A 18 10.64 -3.31 -10.55
N ARG A 19 10.38 -4.62 -10.44
CA ARG A 19 9.11 -5.21 -9.98
C ARG A 19 8.67 -4.73 -8.61
N PHE A 20 9.60 -4.37 -7.72
CA PHE A 20 9.29 -3.83 -6.40
C PHE A 20 9.75 -2.38 -6.22
N ARG A 21 10.75 -1.90 -6.98
CA ARG A 21 11.13 -0.49 -6.97
C ARG A 21 10.03 0.42 -7.52
N ALA A 22 9.31 -0.02 -8.55
CA ALA A 22 8.21 0.75 -9.12
C ALA A 22 7.06 0.99 -8.10
N PRO A 23 6.49 -0.05 -7.44
CA PRO A 23 5.46 0.18 -6.43
C PRO A 23 5.98 0.81 -5.13
N GLU A 24 7.29 0.84 -4.87
CA GLU A 24 7.85 1.56 -3.70
C GLU A 24 7.54 3.05 -3.76
N ALA A 25 7.32 3.63 -4.95
CA ALA A 25 6.88 5.02 -5.09
C ALA A 25 5.57 5.34 -4.34
N LEU A 26 4.73 4.33 -4.05
CA LEU A 26 3.53 4.51 -3.21
C LEU A 26 3.89 4.79 -1.74
N PHE A 27 5.03 4.26 -1.26
CA PHE A 27 5.51 4.46 0.10
C PHE A 27 6.57 5.57 0.18
N GLN A 28 7.33 5.77 -0.89
CA GLN A 28 8.38 6.79 -1.00
C GLN A 28 8.18 7.63 -2.27
N PRO A 29 7.21 8.58 -2.29
CA PRO A 29 6.94 9.41 -3.47
C PRO A 29 8.12 10.27 -3.93
N SER A 30 9.10 10.51 -3.06
CA SER A 30 10.33 11.25 -3.38
C SER A 30 11.13 10.65 -4.53
N VAL A 31 11.03 9.33 -4.77
CA VAL A 31 11.67 8.68 -5.94
C VAL A 31 11.10 9.15 -7.28
N LEU A 32 9.90 9.75 -7.26
CA LEU A 32 9.26 10.41 -8.40
C LEU A 32 9.47 11.93 -8.40
N GLY A 33 10.26 12.46 -7.46
CA GLY A 33 10.43 13.91 -7.27
C GLY A 33 9.24 14.60 -6.60
N LEU A 34 8.37 13.85 -5.93
CA LEU A 34 7.20 14.39 -5.24
C LEU A 34 7.50 14.60 -3.75
N GLU A 35 7.13 15.77 -3.22
CA GLU A 35 7.24 16.11 -1.79
C GLU A 35 6.00 15.69 -0.98
N SER A 36 5.34 14.61 -1.39
CA SER A 36 4.18 14.05 -0.68
C SER A 36 4.57 12.89 0.23
N GLY A 37 3.79 12.68 1.30
CA GLY A 37 3.91 11.48 2.12
C GLY A 37 3.39 10.24 1.38
N GLY A 38 3.99 9.07 1.64
CA GLY A 38 3.49 7.81 1.11
C GLY A 38 2.09 7.45 1.61
N ILE A 39 1.51 6.39 1.06
CA ILE A 39 0.13 5.96 1.39
C ILE A 39 -0.05 5.64 2.87
N HIS A 40 0.94 5.00 3.50
CA HIS A 40 0.96 4.69 4.93
C HIS A 40 0.90 5.96 5.81
N VAL A 41 1.74 6.95 5.54
CA VAL A 41 1.72 8.25 6.23
C VAL A 41 0.41 8.98 5.98
N THR A 42 -0.09 8.96 4.74
CA THR A 42 -1.34 9.63 4.38
C THR A 42 -2.54 9.01 5.11
N THR A 43 -2.62 7.68 5.19
CA THR A 43 -3.66 6.98 5.96
C THR A 43 -3.56 7.29 7.44
N PHE A 44 -2.35 7.24 8.03
CA PHE A 44 -2.13 7.62 9.43
C PHE A 44 -2.60 9.06 9.72
N ASN A 45 -2.17 10.01 8.90
CA ASN A 45 -2.54 11.41 9.02
C ASN A 45 -4.06 11.63 8.88
N SER A 46 -4.72 10.86 8.02
CA SER A 46 -6.18 10.90 7.88
C SER A 46 -6.87 10.45 9.18
N ILE A 47 -6.42 9.35 9.78
CA ILE A 47 -6.98 8.86 11.06
C ILE A 47 -6.69 9.85 12.19
N MET A 48 -5.52 10.49 12.21
CA MET A 48 -5.15 11.51 13.21
C MET A 48 -5.98 12.79 13.11
N LYS A 49 -6.63 13.05 11.96
CA LYS A 49 -7.58 14.17 11.81
C LYS A 49 -8.98 13.84 12.34
N CYS A 50 -9.28 12.57 12.60
CA CYS A 50 -10.54 12.15 13.20
C CYS A 50 -10.51 12.29 14.73
N ASP A 51 -11.68 12.33 15.35
CA ASP A 51 -11.85 12.31 16.80
C ASP A 51 -11.17 11.07 17.42
N VAL A 52 -10.57 11.21 18.60
CA VAL A 52 -9.86 10.15 19.29
C VAL A 52 -10.73 8.91 19.54
N ASP A 53 -12.03 9.11 19.78
CA ASP A 53 -12.96 8.05 20.14
C ASP A 53 -13.21 7.09 18.95
N VAL A 54 -13.09 7.57 17.71
CA VAL A 54 -13.30 6.75 16.50
C VAL A 54 -12.02 6.11 15.95
N ARG A 55 -10.83 6.57 16.37
CA ARG A 55 -9.55 6.11 15.78
C ARG A 55 -9.33 4.62 15.97
N LYS A 56 -9.76 4.06 17.10
CA LYS A 56 -9.65 2.64 17.38
C LYS A 56 -10.38 1.80 16.32
N ASP A 57 -11.58 2.23 15.96
CA ASP A 57 -12.38 1.55 14.94
C ASP A 57 -11.79 1.75 13.55
N LEU A 58 -11.25 2.94 13.25
CA LEU A 58 -10.58 3.22 11.98
C LEU A 58 -9.33 2.35 11.79
N TYR A 59 -8.46 2.23 12.80
CA TYR A 59 -7.28 1.35 12.74
C TYR A 59 -7.64 -0.13 12.60
N GLY A 60 -8.75 -0.55 13.23
CA GLY A 60 -9.25 -1.92 13.16
C GLY A 60 -9.93 -2.29 11.85
N ASN A 61 -10.18 -1.33 10.96
CA ASN A 61 -10.98 -1.52 9.74
C ASN A 61 -10.42 -0.76 8.53
N ILE A 62 -9.09 -0.80 8.31
CA ILE A 62 -8.50 -0.17 7.13
C ILE A 62 -8.75 -1.07 5.91
N VAL A 63 -9.66 -0.66 5.03
CA VAL A 63 -10.02 -1.41 3.81
C VAL A 63 -9.24 -0.89 2.61
N MET A 64 -8.63 -1.80 1.84
CA MET A 64 -7.95 -1.49 0.59
C MET A 64 -8.88 -1.76 -0.60
N SER A 65 -9.04 -0.75 -1.47
CA SER A 65 -9.84 -0.84 -2.69
C SER A 65 -9.10 -0.27 -3.91
N GLY A 66 -9.47 -0.72 -5.11
CA GLY A 66 -8.93 -0.24 -6.38
C GLY A 66 -7.74 -1.05 -6.91
N GLY A 67 -7.53 -0.98 -8.23
CA GLY A 67 -6.55 -1.80 -8.95
C GLY A 67 -5.10 -1.66 -8.47
N THR A 68 -4.67 -0.46 -8.07
CA THR A 68 -3.32 -0.21 -7.54
C THR A 68 -3.05 -0.95 -6.22
N THR A 69 -4.08 -1.32 -5.46
CA THR A 69 -3.92 -2.11 -4.23
C THR A 69 -3.74 -3.61 -4.48
N MET A 70 -3.67 -4.04 -5.75
CA MET A 70 -3.50 -5.44 -6.13
C MET A 70 -2.03 -5.90 -6.14
N TYR A 71 -1.06 -5.02 -5.85
CA TYR A 71 0.34 -5.43 -5.74
C TYR A 71 0.52 -6.52 -4.67
N PRO A 72 1.18 -7.64 -4.99
CA PRO A 72 1.46 -8.68 -4.00
C PRO A 72 2.26 -8.13 -2.81
N GLY A 73 1.83 -8.44 -1.59
CA GLY A 73 2.49 -7.98 -0.36
C GLY A 73 2.19 -6.55 0.07
N ILE A 74 1.36 -5.79 -0.67
CA ILE A 74 1.03 -4.41 -0.29
C ILE A 74 0.23 -4.34 1.02
N SER A 75 -0.66 -5.31 1.28
CA SER A 75 -1.41 -5.40 2.53
C SER A 75 -0.49 -5.62 3.72
N ASP A 76 0.48 -6.51 3.58
CA ASP A 76 1.44 -6.86 4.64
C ASP A 76 2.39 -5.69 4.91
N ARG A 77 2.85 -5.01 3.84
CA ARG A 77 3.62 -3.78 3.95
C ARG A 77 2.83 -2.69 4.66
N MET A 78 1.58 -2.45 4.25
CA MET A 78 0.72 -1.45 4.87
C MET A 78 0.46 -1.77 6.35
N GLN A 79 0.21 -3.04 6.68
CA GLN A 79 0.04 -3.50 8.06
C GLN A 79 1.28 -3.17 8.89
N LYS A 80 2.47 -3.49 8.40
CA LYS A 80 3.76 -3.20 9.07
C LYS A 80 3.96 -1.70 9.30
N GLU A 81 3.82 -0.89 8.26
CA GLU A 81 4.07 0.55 8.33
C GLU A 81 3.06 1.27 9.24
N ILE A 82 1.76 0.94 9.14
CA ILE A 82 0.75 1.55 9.99
C ILE A 82 0.92 1.12 11.45
N THR A 83 1.30 -0.14 11.72
CA THR A 83 1.57 -0.61 13.08
C THR A 83 2.76 0.12 13.70
N ALA A 84 3.77 0.47 12.93
CA ALA A 84 4.92 1.23 13.40
C ALA A 84 4.59 2.71 13.72
N LEU A 85 3.60 3.29 13.03
CA LEU A 85 3.17 4.68 13.23
C LEU A 85 2.08 4.81 14.30
N ALA A 86 1.20 3.81 14.43
CA ALA A 86 0.10 3.84 15.38
C ALA A 86 0.58 3.66 16.84
N PRO A 87 -0.14 4.22 17.83
CA PRO A 87 0.12 3.92 19.24
C PRO A 87 0.04 2.41 19.50
N SER A 88 0.90 1.89 20.38
CA SER A 88 1.00 0.45 20.70
C SER A 88 -0.28 -0.17 21.28
N SER A 89 -1.19 0.66 21.80
CA SER A 89 -2.52 0.26 22.28
C SER A 89 -3.54 0.01 21.15
N MET A 90 -3.27 0.46 19.94
CA MET A 90 -4.16 0.32 18.78
C MET A 90 -3.91 -1.00 18.06
N LYS A 91 -4.98 -1.77 17.82
CA LYS A 91 -4.90 -2.97 16.97
C LYS A 91 -5.16 -2.59 15.53
N VAL A 92 -4.11 -2.58 14.71
CA VAL A 92 -4.20 -2.30 13.28
C VAL A 92 -4.64 -3.56 12.54
N LYS A 93 -5.63 -3.44 11.65
CA LYS A 93 -6.06 -4.53 10.76
C LYS A 93 -6.29 -3.99 9.35
N ILE A 94 -5.53 -4.52 8.39
CA ILE A 94 -5.71 -4.25 6.96
C ILE A 94 -6.63 -5.31 6.36
N ILE A 95 -7.67 -4.88 5.64
CA ILE A 95 -8.64 -5.72 4.95
C ILE A 95 -8.43 -5.53 3.45
N ALA A 96 -8.00 -6.58 2.76
CA ALA A 96 -7.73 -6.56 1.32
C ALA A 96 -8.49 -7.71 0.63
N PRO A 97 -9.77 -7.51 0.27
CA PRO A 97 -10.58 -8.54 -0.41
C PRO A 97 -9.94 -8.98 -1.74
N PRO A 98 -10.09 -10.24 -2.18
CA PRO A 98 -9.54 -10.70 -3.47
C PRO A 98 -10.10 -9.90 -4.66
N GLU A 99 -11.38 -9.60 -4.64
CA GLU A 99 -12.12 -8.85 -5.66
C GLU A 99 -12.01 -7.31 -5.54
N ARG A 100 -11.15 -6.80 -4.64
CA ARG A 100 -11.02 -5.36 -4.34
C ARG A 100 -10.69 -4.45 -5.52
N LYS A 101 -10.27 -5.02 -6.66
CA LYS A 101 -10.07 -4.29 -7.91
C LYS A 101 -11.35 -3.59 -8.38
N TYR A 102 -12.51 -4.18 -8.10
CA TYR A 102 -13.81 -3.69 -8.56
C TYR A 102 -14.71 -3.19 -7.42
N SER A 103 -14.20 -3.18 -6.19
CA SER A 103 -14.92 -2.62 -5.04
C SER A 103 -14.96 -1.09 -5.16
N VAL A 104 -16.17 -0.55 -5.30
CA VAL A 104 -16.53 0.88 -5.25
C VAL A 104 -17.64 1.05 -4.23
#